data_AF-A0A1V6PZW9-F1
#
_entry.id   AF-A0A1V6PZW9-F1
#
_cell.length_a   1.000
_cell.length_b   1.000
_cell.length_c   1.000
_cell.angle_alpha   90.00
_cell.angle_beta   90.00
_cell.angle_gamma   90.00
#
_symmetry.space_group_name_H-M   'P 1'
#
loop_
_entity.id
_entity.type
_entity.pdbx_description
1 polymer ?
#
loop_
_entity_poly.entity_id
_entity_poly.type
_entity_poly.pdbx_seq_one_letter_code
_entity_poly.pdbx_strand_id
1 'polypeptide(L)'
;MAAQVTLRHLAFSMELIVQVGTLKLKIKTALNELLELSEVINGNRHELNVLKVNVCGTEDGSPVAIRTQLLSGTVSISAIRALHDGAEETITVSPKDIVIISLGSTTSGSSSGTNNDPPLKKTMEAENELDENWSIWLDLATQNPTFGDPYNFCTRISESRLESFTVTLKDPEFFTRFINLTHDRPGLGTFVSLRDSNWMISICIPRQPFFSSQPGNIKVFWGYGLRPDREGNFVRKPMLSCSGEEIMTELLSLLDFPLASILRNSITIPCVMPRRTASMLPRNRRNRPNVIPDGTANIAVIGQFVDIPDETTVSLDYSVRGAHR
;
A
#
# COMPACT_ATOMS: atom_id res chain seq x y z
N MET A 1 -22.58 -19.82 -17.42
CA MET A 1 -23.08 -18.42 -17.35
C MET A 1 -21.85 -17.56 -17.58
N ALA A 2 -21.65 -17.03 -18.79
CA ALA A 2 -20.39 -16.38 -19.17
C ALA A 2 -20.31 -14.98 -18.55
N ALA A 3 -19.25 -14.71 -17.77
CA ALA A 3 -19.03 -13.43 -17.12
C ALA A 3 -18.77 -12.31 -18.16
N GLN A 4 -19.44 -11.17 -18.02
CA GLN A 4 -19.13 -9.98 -18.83
C GLN A 4 -17.82 -9.32 -18.34
N VAL A 5 -16.84 -9.21 -19.23
CA VAL A 5 -15.55 -8.55 -19.00
C VAL A 5 -15.67 -7.05 -19.28
N THR A 6 -15.20 -6.20 -18.35
CA THR A 6 -15.08 -4.74 -18.57
C THR A 6 -13.64 -4.30 -18.29
N LEU A 7 -13.07 -3.46 -19.16
CA LEU A 7 -11.71 -2.93 -19.03
C LEU A 7 -11.70 -1.60 -18.26
N ARG A 8 -10.85 -1.43 -17.23
CA ARG A 8 -10.67 -0.16 -16.49
C ARG A 8 -9.19 0.08 -16.14
N HIS A 9 -8.77 1.34 -16.01
CA HIS A 9 -7.40 1.73 -15.57
C HIS A 9 -7.46 2.37 -14.17
N LEU A 10 -6.58 1.96 -13.25
CA LEU A 10 -6.41 2.54 -11.88
C LEU A 10 -4.91 2.55 -11.51
N ALA A 11 -4.44 3.60 -10.80
CA ALA A 11 -3.03 3.91 -10.50
C ALA A 11 -2.62 3.68 -9.01
N PHE A 12 -1.30 3.67 -8.72
CA PHE A 12 -0.63 3.06 -7.54
C PHE A 12 0.25 4.03 -6.67
N SER A 13 0.68 3.61 -5.45
CA SER A 13 1.26 4.41 -4.33
C SER A 13 2.75 4.13 -3.98
N MET A 14 3.42 5.04 -3.23
CA MET A 14 4.83 4.94 -2.74
C MET A 14 5.03 5.37 -1.28
N GLU A 15 5.98 4.74 -0.56
CA GLU A 15 6.52 5.08 0.79
C GLU A 15 7.87 5.85 0.75
N LEU A 16 8.20 6.57 1.83
CA LEU A 16 9.14 7.71 1.96
C LEU A 16 10.67 7.48 1.88
N ILE A 17 11.38 8.60 1.60
CA ILE A 17 12.84 8.86 1.63
C ILE A 17 13.11 9.96 2.69
N VAL A 18 14.12 9.80 3.55
CA VAL A 18 14.60 10.81 4.54
C VAL A 18 16.10 11.02 4.32
N GLN A 19 16.63 12.18 3.91
CA GLN A 19 18.07 12.33 3.64
C GLN A 19 18.91 12.79 4.86
N VAL A 20 19.72 11.90 5.45
CA VAL A 20 20.93 12.19 6.26
C VAL A 20 21.86 10.96 6.24
N GLY A 21 23.17 11.15 6.07
CA GLY A 21 24.26 10.26 6.54
C GLY A 21 24.33 8.77 6.13
N THR A 22 25.53 8.20 6.12
CA THR A 22 25.91 6.89 5.55
C THR A 22 25.39 5.63 6.31
N LEU A 23 24.65 4.72 5.65
CA LEU A 23 24.87 3.24 5.57
C LEU A 23 23.68 2.49 4.89
N LYS A 24 23.92 1.25 4.43
CA LYS A 24 23.02 0.41 3.59
C LYS A 24 22.22 -0.64 4.40
N LEU A 25 20.94 -0.92 4.06
CA LEU A 25 20.36 -2.30 4.07
C LEU A 25 18.97 -2.49 3.36
N LYS A 26 18.49 -3.76 3.41
CA LYS A 26 17.53 -4.53 2.55
C LYS A 26 16.02 -4.23 2.77
N ILE A 27 15.18 -4.51 1.75
CA ILE A 27 13.71 -4.37 1.73
C ILE A 27 13.01 -5.74 1.56
N LYS A 28 11.84 -5.92 2.21
CA LYS A 28 10.96 -7.10 2.13
C LYS A 28 9.50 -6.68 1.82
N THR A 29 8.92 -7.26 0.75
CA THR A 29 7.48 -7.53 0.47
C THR A 29 6.53 -6.50 -0.19
N ALA A 30 5.58 -7.06 -0.99
CA ALA A 30 4.33 -6.57 -1.64
C ALA A 30 4.39 -6.15 -3.14
N LEU A 31 3.73 -6.95 -4.00
CA LEU A 31 4.31 -7.44 -5.26
C LEU A 31 3.73 -6.86 -6.55
N ASN A 32 3.36 -5.58 -6.60
CA ASN A 32 3.09 -4.89 -7.87
C ASN A 32 3.60 -3.44 -7.85
N GLU A 33 3.56 -2.81 -6.68
CA GLU A 33 4.21 -1.52 -6.44
C GLU A 33 5.74 -1.68 -6.45
N LEU A 34 6.27 -2.84 -6.05
CA LEU A 34 7.71 -3.04 -5.91
C LEU A 34 8.56 -3.06 -7.19
N LEU A 35 8.05 -3.16 -8.42
CA LEU A 35 8.95 -3.25 -9.59
C LEU A 35 9.25 -1.90 -10.24
N GLU A 36 8.24 -1.11 -10.58
CA GLU A 36 8.46 0.29 -10.98
C GLU A 36 9.12 1.05 -9.83
N LEU A 37 8.72 0.79 -8.59
CA LEU A 37 9.37 1.40 -7.44
C LEU A 37 10.73 0.80 -7.13
N SER A 38 11.00 -0.51 -7.30
CA SER A 38 12.38 -0.99 -7.10
C SER A 38 13.30 -0.50 -8.20
N GLU A 39 12.87 -0.33 -9.44
CA GLU A 39 13.72 0.25 -10.49
C GLU A 39 13.98 1.74 -10.21
N VAL A 40 12.95 2.52 -9.84
CA VAL A 40 13.10 3.93 -9.45
C VAL A 40 13.91 4.09 -8.16
N ILE A 41 13.61 3.33 -7.11
CA ILE A 41 14.30 3.36 -5.81
C ILE A 41 15.73 2.83 -5.96
N ASN A 42 15.97 1.74 -6.69
CA ASN A 42 17.34 1.22 -6.90
C ASN A 42 18.16 2.14 -7.81
N GLY A 43 17.54 2.80 -8.79
CA GLY A 43 18.19 3.83 -9.59
C GLY A 43 18.61 5.04 -8.76
N ASN A 44 17.74 5.51 -7.87
CA ASN A 44 17.98 6.71 -7.05
C ASN A 44 18.76 6.44 -5.75
N ARG A 45 18.89 5.18 -5.32
CA ARG A 45 19.59 4.77 -4.08
C ARG A 45 21.07 5.16 -4.04
N HIS A 46 21.69 5.45 -5.19
CA HIS A 46 23.08 5.86 -5.27
C HIS A 46 23.29 7.35 -4.98
N GLU A 47 22.24 8.18 -5.01
CA GLU A 47 22.34 9.64 -4.92
C GLU A 47 21.83 10.23 -3.59
N LEU A 48 21.12 9.44 -2.78
CA LEU A 48 20.48 9.92 -1.56
C LEU A 48 21.03 9.18 -0.33
N ASN A 49 21.66 9.91 0.60
CA ASN A 49 22.01 9.39 1.92
C ASN A 49 20.75 9.34 2.79
N VAL A 50 20.07 8.20 2.89
CA VAL A 50 18.77 8.13 3.57
C VAL A 50 18.86 7.64 5.02
N LEU A 51 18.52 8.48 6.01
CA LEU A 51 18.30 8.05 7.42
C LEU A 51 16.93 7.37 7.51
N LYS A 52 16.88 6.05 7.32
CA LYS A 52 15.69 5.28 7.71
C LYS A 52 15.65 5.15 9.22
N VAL A 53 14.98 6.09 9.85
CA VAL A 53 14.67 6.04 11.27
C VAL A 53 13.31 5.39 11.42
N ASN A 54 13.27 4.21 12.04
CA ASN A 54 12.00 3.70 12.55
C ASN A 54 11.64 4.58 13.74
N VAL A 55 10.56 5.33 13.63
CA VAL A 55 10.08 6.15 14.74
C VAL A 55 9.46 5.21 15.77
N CYS A 56 9.75 5.38 17.06
CA CYS A 56 9.09 4.57 18.09
C CYS A 56 7.56 4.73 17.99
N GLY A 57 6.86 3.67 17.60
CA GLY A 57 5.46 3.48 18.01
C GLY A 57 5.46 3.17 19.50
N THR A 58 4.77 3.97 20.31
CA THR A 58 4.71 3.74 21.76
C THR A 58 3.56 2.77 22.07
N GLU A 59 3.85 1.47 22.11
CA GLU A 59 2.93 0.46 22.68
C GLU A 59 2.66 0.69 24.18
N ASP A 60 3.44 1.56 24.83
CA ASP A 60 3.51 1.73 26.29
C ASP A 60 2.96 3.07 26.81
N GLY A 61 2.40 3.93 25.95
CA GLY A 61 1.91 5.25 26.37
C GLY A 61 3.02 6.26 26.73
N SER A 62 4.26 6.01 26.32
CA SER A 62 5.38 6.95 26.44
C SER A 62 5.19 8.21 25.55
N PRO A 63 5.86 9.34 25.86
CA PRO A 63 5.56 10.64 25.24
C PRO A 63 5.92 10.72 23.75
N VAL A 64 5.00 11.29 22.96
CA VAL A 64 5.06 11.76 21.56
C VAL A 64 6.37 11.50 20.80
N ALA A 65 6.28 10.74 19.71
CA ALA A 65 7.39 10.41 18.81
C ALA A 65 8.13 11.65 18.25
N ILE A 66 7.39 12.73 18.02
CA ILE A 66 7.89 14.00 17.49
C ILE A 66 7.63 15.11 18.50
N ARG A 67 8.70 15.74 19.00
CA ARG A 67 8.57 16.90 19.88
C ARG A 67 8.48 18.17 19.03
N THR A 68 7.38 18.88 19.21
CA THR A 68 7.19 20.21 18.63
C THR A 68 7.47 21.30 19.68
N GLN A 69 7.86 22.47 19.20
CA GLN A 69 8.04 23.68 19.98
C GLN A 69 7.46 24.88 19.23
N LEU A 70 7.03 25.89 19.97
CA LEU A 70 6.56 27.15 19.40
C LEU A 70 7.70 28.17 19.43
N LEU A 71 8.20 28.54 18.25
CA LEU A 71 9.20 29.58 18.07
C LEU A 71 8.59 30.74 17.29
N SER A 72 8.59 31.94 17.88
CA SER A 72 8.09 33.16 17.22
C SER A 72 6.68 33.03 16.62
N GLY A 73 5.80 32.27 17.29
CA GLY A 73 4.42 32.03 16.83
C GLY A 73 4.28 30.94 15.75
N THR A 74 5.36 30.26 15.39
CA THR A 74 5.37 29.13 14.44
C THR A 74 5.77 27.83 15.10
N VAL A 75 5.15 26.73 14.68
CA VAL A 75 5.45 25.38 15.16
C VAL A 75 6.68 24.84 14.43
N SER A 76 7.62 24.32 15.20
CA SER A 76 8.86 23.72 14.71
C SER A 76 9.12 22.39 15.40
N ILE A 77 9.69 21.42 14.68
CA ILE A 77 10.16 20.16 15.28
C ILE A 77 11.54 20.39 15.88
N SER A 78 11.71 20.02 17.15
CA SER A 78 12.96 20.18 17.91
C SER A 78 13.65 18.85 18.22
N ALA A 79 12.90 17.75 18.20
CA ALA A 79 13.47 16.42 18.39
C ALA A 79 12.57 15.31 17.81
N ILE A 80 13.21 14.22 17.39
CA ILE A 80 12.56 13.00 16.89
C ILE A 80 13.06 11.83 17.74
N ARG A 81 12.14 11.06 18.33
CA ARG A 81 12.47 9.79 18.99
C ARG A 81 12.50 8.67 17.97
N ALA A 82 13.59 7.91 17.99
CA ALA A 82 14.01 6.98 16.96
C ALA A 82 14.36 5.63 17.58
N LEU A 83 14.13 4.54 16.85
CA LEU A 83 14.74 3.24 17.09
C LEU A 83 15.83 3.03 16.05
N HIS A 84 17.06 2.89 16.54
CA HIS A 84 18.23 2.55 15.73
C HIS A 84 18.84 1.27 16.29
N ASP A 85 18.87 0.21 15.47
CA ASP A 85 19.31 -1.14 15.87
C ASP A 85 18.66 -1.68 17.17
N GLY A 86 17.40 -1.31 17.40
CA GLY A 86 16.63 -1.71 18.59
C GLY A 86 16.92 -0.87 19.84
N ALA A 87 17.82 0.12 19.76
CA ALA A 87 18.05 1.08 20.82
C ALA A 87 17.26 2.37 20.56
N GLU A 88 16.65 2.91 21.61
CA GLU A 88 16.00 4.22 21.53
C GLU A 88 17.06 5.32 21.47
N GLU A 89 16.91 6.23 20.51
CA GLU A 89 17.74 7.41 20.31
C GLU A 89 16.83 8.65 20.17
N THR A 90 17.34 9.81 20.60
CA THR A 90 16.68 11.09 20.32
C THR A 90 17.54 11.90 19.36
N ILE A 91 17.02 12.14 18.17
CA ILE A 91 17.63 13.00 17.16
C ILE A 91 17.22 14.42 17.48
N THR A 92 18.19 15.27 17.84
CA THR A 92 17.95 16.71 18.05
C THR A 92 17.86 17.40 16.70
N VAL A 93 16.84 18.23 16.51
CA VAL A 93 16.58 18.96 15.26
C VAL A 93 16.87 20.43 15.49
N SER A 94 17.84 20.97 14.74
CA SER A 94 18.17 22.39 14.76
C SER A 94 17.04 23.21 14.10
N PRO A 95 16.82 24.47 14.49
CA PRO A 95 15.87 25.36 13.80
C PRO A 95 16.13 25.57 12.30
N LYS A 96 17.34 25.23 11.82
CA LYS A 96 17.73 25.30 10.41
C LYS A 96 17.50 24.00 9.64
N ASP A 97 17.24 22.90 10.35
CA ASP A 97 17.04 21.59 9.74
C ASP A 97 15.58 21.46 9.31
N ILE A 98 15.36 20.90 8.12
CA ILE A 98 14.01 20.65 7.58
C ILE A 98 13.62 19.20 7.85
N VAL A 99 12.40 18.99 8.34
CA VAL A 99 11.84 17.67 8.58
C VAL A 99 10.70 17.43 7.58
N ILE A 100 10.83 16.37 6.79
CA ILE A 100 9.82 15.94 5.81
C ILE A 100 9.20 14.63 6.30
N ILE A 101 7.87 14.60 6.41
CA ILE A 101 7.14 13.51 7.06
C ILE A 101 6.15 12.87 6.07
N SER A 102 6.17 11.53 5.95
CA SER A 102 5.10 10.79 5.28
C SER A 102 3.92 10.66 6.22
N LEU A 103 2.76 11.16 5.83
CA LEU A 103 1.55 10.98 6.64
C LEU A 103 0.81 9.73 6.21
N GLY A 104 0.54 8.85 7.16
CA GLY A 104 -0.22 7.62 6.96
C GLY A 104 0.40 6.64 5.95
N SER A 105 -0.10 5.40 5.99
CA SER A 105 0.24 4.40 4.99
C SER A 105 -0.98 3.58 4.58
N THR A 106 -1.14 3.37 3.28
CA THR A 106 -2.20 2.51 2.73
C THR A 106 -1.92 1.02 2.92
N THR A 107 -0.67 0.66 3.24
CA THR A 107 -0.23 -0.73 3.50
C THR A 107 -0.16 -1.03 4.99
N SER A 108 -0.44 -0.06 5.87
CA SER A 108 -0.50 -0.29 7.32
C SER A 108 -1.55 -1.35 7.68
N GLY A 109 -1.14 -2.32 8.51
CA GLY A 109 -1.94 -3.48 8.89
C GLY A 109 -2.07 -4.54 7.80
N SER A 110 -1.24 -4.50 6.75
CA SER A 110 -1.31 -5.52 5.69
C SER A 110 -0.96 -6.90 6.22
N SER A 111 -1.67 -7.92 5.73
CA SER A 111 -1.43 -9.30 6.10
C SER A 111 -1.51 -10.21 4.90
N SER A 112 -0.49 -11.04 4.76
CA SER A 112 -0.44 -12.04 3.69
C SER A 112 -0.79 -13.42 4.22
N GLY A 113 -1.53 -14.17 3.42
CA GLY A 113 -1.71 -15.61 3.62
C GLY A 113 -0.68 -16.41 2.84
N THR A 114 -0.98 -17.67 2.61
CA THR A 114 -0.20 -18.57 1.77
C THR A 114 -1.11 -19.19 0.70
N ASN A 115 -0.56 -20.10 -0.10
CA ASN A 115 -1.40 -20.87 -1.02
C ASN A 115 -2.43 -21.73 -0.28
N ASN A 116 -2.15 -22.12 0.97
CA ASN A 116 -2.96 -23.08 1.72
C ASN A 116 -3.66 -22.46 2.93
N ASP A 117 -3.25 -21.26 3.35
CA ASP A 117 -3.75 -20.59 4.54
C ASP A 117 -4.25 -19.18 4.19
N PRO A 118 -5.38 -18.74 4.76
CA PRO A 118 -5.84 -17.36 4.60
C PRO A 118 -4.92 -16.38 5.35
N PRO A 119 -5.00 -15.08 5.04
CA PRO A 119 -4.40 -14.02 5.85
C PRO A 119 -4.86 -14.08 7.32
N LEU A 120 -4.02 -13.62 8.24
CA LEU A 120 -4.35 -13.63 9.68
C LEU A 120 -5.48 -12.64 9.97
N LYS A 121 -6.47 -13.05 10.78
CA LYS A 121 -7.63 -12.19 11.09
C LYS A 121 -7.28 -10.99 11.99
N LYS A 122 -6.34 -11.17 12.93
CA LYS A 122 -5.99 -10.13 13.91
C LYS A 122 -5.52 -8.84 13.23
N THR A 123 -4.71 -8.94 12.20
CA THR A 123 -4.19 -7.81 11.42
C THR A 123 -5.27 -7.06 10.62
N MET A 124 -6.53 -7.52 10.64
CA MET A 124 -7.63 -6.98 9.82
C MET A 124 -8.61 -6.09 10.60
N GLU A 125 -8.43 -5.92 11.91
CA GLU A 125 -9.27 -5.09 12.79
C GLU A 125 -8.74 -3.64 12.87
N ALA A 126 -9.62 -2.69 13.20
CA ALA A 126 -9.30 -1.25 13.11
C ALA A 126 -8.33 -0.84 14.22
N GLU A 127 -8.48 -1.47 15.38
CA GLU A 127 -7.68 -1.25 16.59
C GLU A 127 -6.28 -1.85 16.49
N ASN A 128 -6.01 -2.70 15.49
CA ASN A 128 -4.74 -3.41 15.36
C ASN A 128 -3.75 -2.68 14.42
N GLU A 129 -2.48 -2.69 14.84
CA GLU A 129 -1.24 -2.29 14.14
C GLU A 129 -1.40 -1.11 13.15
N LEU A 130 -1.59 0.09 13.70
CA LEU A 130 -1.18 1.30 12.99
C LEU A 130 0.35 1.32 12.91
N ASP A 131 0.87 1.63 11.73
CA ASP A 131 2.31 1.78 11.57
C ASP A 131 2.79 3.12 12.15
N GLU A 132 4.09 3.34 12.05
CA GLU A 132 4.75 4.55 12.53
C GLU A 132 4.23 5.79 11.80
N ASN A 133 3.87 5.70 10.51
CA ASN A 133 3.36 6.82 9.72
C ASN A 133 2.00 7.31 10.23
N TRP A 134 1.12 6.39 10.62
CA TRP A 134 -0.16 6.73 11.24
C TRP A 134 0.02 7.26 12.66
N SER A 135 0.91 6.66 13.43
CA SER A 135 1.20 7.08 14.81
C SER A 135 1.74 8.51 14.86
N ILE A 136 2.70 8.83 13.99
CA ILE A 136 3.23 10.19 13.81
C ILE A 136 2.11 11.18 13.45
N TRP A 137 1.22 10.81 12.52
CA TRP A 137 0.17 11.71 12.10
C TRP A 137 -0.84 11.97 13.23
N LEU A 138 -1.23 10.94 13.99
CA LEU A 138 -2.08 11.06 15.18
C LEU A 138 -1.47 11.99 16.23
N ASP A 139 -0.17 11.82 16.50
CA ASP A 139 0.59 12.65 17.43
C ASP A 139 0.63 14.12 17.01
N LEU A 140 0.89 14.38 15.72
CA LEU A 140 0.94 15.74 15.17
C LEU A 140 -0.44 16.41 15.19
N ALA A 141 -1.49 15.69 14.78
CA ALA A 141 -2.86 16.19 14.76
C ALA A 141 -3.38 16.52 16.17
N THR A 142 -2.97 15.75 17.17
CA THR A 142 -3.31 16.00 18.58
C THR A 142 -2.65 17.28 19.11
N GLN A 143 -1.42 17.57 18.67
CA GLN A 143 -0.69 18.77 19.07
C GLN A 143 -1.16 20.03 18.34
N ASN A 144 -1.50 19.93 17.06
CA ASN A 144 -1.94 21.08 16.27
C ASN A 144 -2.93 20.66 15.15
N PRO A 145 -4.14 21.25 15.10
CA PRO A 145 -5.16 20.92 14.09
C PRO A 145 -4.76 21.26 12.64
N THR A 146 -3.69 22.04 12.41
CA THR A 146 -3.16 22.31 11.07
C THR A 146 -2.70 21.03 10.36
N PHE A 147 -2.37 19.97 11.12
CA PHE A 147 -1.97 18.67 10.58
C PHE A 147 -3.14 17.80 10.11
N GLY A 148 -4.38 18.28 10.24
CA GLY A 148 -5.57 17.58 9.75
C GLY A 148 -6.13 16.55 10.72
N ASP A 149 -6.84 15.55 10.19
CA ASP A 149 -7.59 14.57 10.99
C ASP A 149 -7.36 13.15 10.44
N PRO A 150 -6.35 12.43 10.99
CA PRO A 150 -6.05 11.05 10.60
C PRO A 150 -7.18 10.07 10.90
N TYR A 151 -8.04 10.33 11.89
CA TYR A 151 -9.09 9.39 12.30
C TYR A 151 -10.12 9.17 11.20
N ASN A 152 -10.41 10.19 10.38
CA ASN A 152 -11.27 10.07 9.20
C ASN A 152 -10.77 9.01 8.19
N PHE A 153 -9.49 8.62 8.26
CA PHE A 153 -8.90 7.68 7.31
C PHE A 153 -8.51 6.35 7.96
N CYS A 154 -7.87 6.35 9.12
CA CYS A 154 -7.26 5.14 9.67
C CYS A 154 -8.25 4.17 10.33
N THR A 155 -9.43 4.65 10.73
CA THR A 155 -10.43 3.85 11.47
C THR A 155 -11.49 3.20 10.57
N ARG A 156 -11.69 3.71 9.35
CA ARG A 156 -12.75 3.28 8.42
C ARG A 156 -12.30 2.11 7.54
N ILE A 157 -11.81 1.05 8.18
CA ILE A 157 -11.24 -0.11 7.50
C ILE A 157 -12.27 -0.87 6.65
N SER A 158 -13.53 -0.93 7.05
CA SER A 158 -14.58 -1.61 6.27
C SER A 158 -14.85 -0.93 4.93
N GLU A 159 -14.60 0.37 4.84
CA GLU A 159 -14.81 1.19 3.64
C GLU A 159 -13.54 1.33 2.80
N SER A 160 -12.37 1.05 3.38
CA SER A 160 -11.07 1.24 2.73
C SER A 160 -10.26 -0.04 2.48
N ARG A 161 -10.78 -1.19 2.94
CA ARG A 161 -10.13 -2.49 2.79
C ARG A 161 -10.19 -2.98 1.35
N LEU A 162 -9.08 -3.56 0.93
CA LEU A 162 -8.95 -4.29 -0.32
C LEU A 162 -8.20 -5.59 -0.05
N GLU A 163 -8.56 -6.66 -0.75
CA GLU A 163 -7.77 -7.89 -0.76
C GLU A 163 -7.21 -8.12 -2.16
N SER A 164 -5.89 -8.26 -2.23
CA SER A 164 -5.18 -8.58 -3.45
C SER A 164 -4.64 -9.99 -3.43
N PHE A 165 -4.24 -10.48 -4.59
CA PHE A 165 -3.57 -11.76 -4.71
C PHE A 165 -2.56 -11.73 -5.86
N THR A 166 -1.39 -12.33 -5.62
CA THR A 166 -0.39 -12.54 -6.66
C THR A 166 -0.34 -14.03 -7.00
N VAL A 167 -0.43 -14.36 -8.28
CA VAL A 167 -0.36 -15.74 -8.76
C VAL A 167 0.92 -15.96 -9.53
N THR A 168 1.65 -16.99 -9.14
CA THR A 168 2.85 -17.50 -9.84
C THR A 168 2.51 -18.82 -10.50
N LEU A 169 2.79 -18.94 -11.80
CA LEU A 169 2.45 -20.11 -12.63
C LEU A 169 3.70 -20.66 -13.30
N LYS A 170 3.80 -21.99 -13.39
CA LYS A 170 4.80 -22.70 -14.21
C LYS A 170 4.30 -23.00 -15.63
N ASP A 171 2.99 -23.10 -15.79
CA ASP A 171 2.36 -23.55 -17.03
C ASP A 171 1.66 -22.39 -17.76
N PRO A 172 1.77 -22.30 -19.10
CA PRO A 172 1.18 -21.20 -19.87
C PRO A 172 -0.33 -21.35 -20.13
N GLU A 173 -0.99 -22.43 -19.71
CA GLU A 173 -2.41 -22.70 -20.01
C GLU A 173 -3.31 -21.54 -19.58
N PHE A 174 -3.15 -21.03 -18.35
CA PHE A 174 -3.92 -19.89 -17.87
C PHE A 174 -3.75 -18.67 -18.79
N PHE A 175 -2.51 -18.29 -19.10
CA PHE A 175 -2.21 -17.13 -19.94
C PHE A 175 -2.78 -17.30 -21.34
N THR A 176 -2.64 -18.48 -21.93
CA THR A 176 -3.15 -18.78 -23.27
C THR A 176 -4.67 -18.61 -23.32
N ARG A 177 -5.39 -19.19 -22.34
CA ARG A 177 -6.85 -19.06 -22.26
C ARG A 177 -7.28 -17.64 -21.97
N PHE A 178 -6.60 -16.96 -21.05
CA PHE A 178 -6.93 -15.58 -20.68
C PHE A 178 -6.74 -14.61 -21.85
N ILE A 179 -5.60 -14.68 -22.56
CA ILE A 179 -5.33 -13.85 -23.74
C ILE A 179 -6.36 -14.15 -24.85
N ASN A 180 -6.74 -15.40 -25.06
CA ASN A 180 -7.75 -15.75 -26.04
C ASN A 180 -9.14 -15.21 -25.66
N LEU A 181 -9.47 -15.17 -24.38
CA LEU A 181 -10.74 -14.66 -23.87
C LEU A 181 -10.83 -13.12 -23.95
N THR A 182 -9.75 -12.43 -23.60
CA THR A 182 -9.76 -10.96 -23.42
C THR A 182 -9.20 -10.20 -24.61
N HIS A 183 -8.45 -10.89 -25.47
CA HIS A 183 -7.56 -10.30 -26.48
C HIS A 183 -6.53 -9.31 -25.92
N ASP A 184 -6.34 -9.30 -24.60
CA ASP A 184 -5.40 -8.45 -23.89
C ASP A 184 -4.03 -9.15 -23.80
N ARG A 185 -2.99 -8.48 -24.27
CA ARG A 185 -1.62 -9.01 -24.24
C ARG A 185 -0.93 -8.62 -22.92
N PRO A 186 -0.05 -9.47 -22.38
CA PRO A 186 0.74 -9.12 -21.19
C PRO A 186 1.45 -7.77 -21.33
N GLY A 187 1.28 -6.90 -20.34
CA GLY A 187 1.97 -5.62 -20.25
C GLY A 187 1.30 -4.44 -20.96
N LEU A 188 0.05 -4.58 -21.42
CA LEU A 188 -0.75 -3.45 -21.91
C LEU A 188 -1.35 -2.59 -20.79
N GLY A 189 -1.19 -3.00 -19.53
CA GLY A 189 -1.61 -2.21 -18.36
C GLY A 189 -3.12 -2.15 -18.15
N THR A 190 -3.88 -3.05 -18.79
CA THR A 190 -5.32 -3.11 -18.67
C THR A 190 -5.74 -4.01 -17.51
N PHE A 191 -6.74 -3.56 -16.73
CA PHE A 191 -7.46 -4.47 -15.84
C PHE A 191 -8.65 -5.08 -16.54
N VAL A 192 -8.81 -6.37 -16.35
CA VAL A 192 -9.97 -7.16 -16.73
C VAL A 192 -10.80 -7.37 -15.48
N SER A 193 -11.96 -6.70 -15.39
CA SER A 193 -12.89 -6.85 -14.27
C SER A 193 -13.98 -7.87 -14.59
N LEU A 194 -14.17 -8.80 -13.66
CA LEU A 194 -15.26 -9.79 -13.67
C LEU A 194 -16.48 -9.19 -12.99
N ARG A 195 -17.35 -8.55 -13.79
CA ARG A 195 -18.47 -7.75 -13.29
C ARG A 195 -19.44 -8.53 -12.41
N ASP A 196 -19.69 -9.78 -12.77
CA ASP A 196 -20.68 -10.64 -12.10
C ASP A 196 -20.08 -11.45 -10.93
N SER A 197 -18.82 -11.20 -10.59
CA SER A 197 -18.19 -11.76 -9.40
C SER A 197 -18.70 -11.07 -8.14
N ASN A 198 -19.11 -11.85 -7.13
CA ASN A 198 -19.51 -11.34 -5.82
C ASN A 198 -18.39 -10.56 -5.13
N TRP A 199 -17.13 -10.93 -5.38
CA TRP A 199 -15.94 -10.25 -4.86
C TRP A 199 -15.53 -9.02 -5.69
N MET A 200 -16.17 -8.79 -6.84
CA MET A 200 -15.77 -7.79 -7.84
C MET A 200 -14.28 -7.90 -8.22
N ILE A 201 -13.88 -9.09 -8.66
CA ILE A 201 -12.48 -9.39 -9.01
C ILE A 201 -12.04 -8.56 -10.21
N SER A 202 -10.83 -8.00 -10.14
CA SER A 202 -10.13 -7.40 -11.26
C SER A 202 -8.71 -7.94 -11.36
N ILE A 203 -8.26 -8.23 -12.57
CA ILE A 203 -6.95 -8.86 -12.83
C ILE A 203 -6.18 -8.04 -13.84
N CYS A 204 -4.87 -7.93 -13.64
CA CYS A 204 -3.96 -7.44 -14.67
C CYS A 204 -2.86 -8.47 -14.93
N ILE A 205 -2.47 -8.57 -16.19
CA ILE A 205 -1.32 -9.36 -16.60
C ILE A 205 -0.19 -8.40 -16.97
N PRO A 206 0.83 -8.23 -16.11
CA PRO A 206 1.95 -7.36 -16.41
C PRO A 206 2.85 -7.94 -17.50
N ARG A 207 3.77 -7.13 -18.02
CA ARG A 207 4.81 -7.58 -18.93
C ARG A 207 5.61 -8.71 -18.26
N GLN A 208 5.97 -9.72 -19.04
CA GLN A 208 6.75 -10.87 -18.57
C GLN A 208 8.18 -10.81 -19.16
N PRO A 209 9.23 -11.19 -18.42
CA PRO A 209 9.21 -11.42 -16.98
C PRO A 209 8.82 -10.15 -16.23
N PHE A 210 8.09 -10.31 -15.13
CA PHE A 210 7.73 -9.19 -14.28
C PHE A 210 8.91 -8.83 -13.37
N PHE A 211 9.51 -9.79 -12.68
CA PHE A 211 10.76 -9.57 -11.91
C PHE A 211 12.00 -9.73 -12.78
N SER A 212 13.01 -8.90 -12.54
CA SER A 212 14.33 -9.03 -13.19
C SER A 212 14.97 -10.41 -12.96
N SER A 213 14.71 -11.03 -11.81
CA SER A 213 15.17 -12.38 -11.45
C SER A 213 14.16 -13.50 -11.72
N GLN A 214 13.03 -13.20 -12.39
CA GLN A 214 11.99 -14.20 -12.67
C GLN A 214 12.50 -15.24 -13.68
N PRO A 215 12.45 -16.55 -13.36
CA PRO A 215 12.82 -17.59 -14.32
C PRO A 215 11.93 -17.55 -15.57
N GLY A 216 12.49 -17.85 -16.75
CA GLY A 216 11.78 -17.73 -18.03
C GLY A 216 10.53 -18.63 -18.16
N ASN A 217 10.53 -19.76 -17.44
CA ASN A 217 9.41 -20.70 -17.36
C ASN A 217 8.38 -20.36 -16.26
N ILE A 218 8.57 -19.25 -15.54
CA ILE A 218 7.62 -18.76 -14.54
C ILE A 218 6.88 -17.56 -15.12
N LYS A 219 5.58 -17.48 -14.87
CA LYS A 219 4.72 -16.34 -15.19
C LYS A 219 4.05 -15.82 -13.94
N VAL A 220 3.80 -14.51 -13.89
CA VAL A 220 3.19 -13.86 -12.75
C VAL A 220 2.04 -12.98 -13.21
N PHE A 221 0.90 -13.04 -12.53
CA PHE A 221 -0.15 -12.04 -12.67
C PHE A 221 -0.68 -11.62 -11.30
N TRP A 222 -1.43 -10.53 -11.27
CA TRP A 222 -1.97 -9.96 -10.04
C TRP A 222 -3.44 -9.65 -10.21
N GLY A 223 -4.17 -9.73 -9.11
CA GLY A 223 -5.56 -9.28 -9.06
C GLY A 223 -5.96 -8.83 -7.67
N TYR A 224 -7.20 -8.33 -7.58
CA TYR A 224 -7.81 -7.92 -6.33
C TYR A 224 -9.32 -8.07 -6.36
N GLY A 225 -9.93 -8.15 -5.16
CA GLY A 225 -11.36 -8.03 -4.94
C GLY A 225 -11.71 -6.73 -4.20
N LEU A 226 -12.77 -6.06 -4.64
CA LEU A 226 -13.31 -4.86 -3.97
C LEU A 226 -14.35 -5.18 -2.89
N ARG A 227 -14.86 -6.42 -2.85
CA ARG A 227 -15.80 -6.88 -1.82
C ARG A 227 -15.33 -8.16 -1.16
N PRO A 228 -14.17 -8.14 -0.48
CA PRO A 228 -13.59 -9.36 0.06
C PRO A 228 -14.38 -9.92 1.26
N ASP A 229 -15.27 -9.13 1.86
CA ASP A 229 -16.22 -9.52 2.90
C ASP A 229 -17.36 -10.42 2.40
N ARG A 230 -17.60 -10.49 1.08
CA ARG A 230 -18.72 -11.21 0.48
C ARG A 230 -18.38 -12.67 0.20
N GLU A 231 -19.38 -13.54 0.26
CA GLU A 231 -19.22 -14.93 -0.16
C GLU A 231 -18.97 -15.05 -1.67
N GLY A 232 -18.01 -15.90 -2.04
CA GLY A 232 -17.72 -16.23 -3.43
C GLY A 232 -18.89 -16.92 -4.13
N ASN A 233 -18.90 -16.86 -5.46
CA ASN A 233 -19.87 -17.52 -6.31
C ASN A 233 -19.73 -19.05 -6.26
N PHE A 234 -18.50 -19.57 -6.13
CA PHE A 234 -18.20 -21.01 -6.16
C PHE A 234 -17.64 -21.54 -4.84
N VAL A 235 -16.67 -20.85 -4.24
CA VAL A 235 -16.04 -21.28 -2.97
C VAL A 235 -16.97 -21.13 -1.77
N ARG A 236 -18.01 -20.27 -1.87
CA ARG A 236 -19.03 -20.04 -0.82
C ARG A 236 -18.44 -19.65 0.54
N LYS A 237 -17.35 -18.87 0.52
CA LYS A 237 -16.74 -18.25 1.70
C LYS A 237 -16.43 -16.78 1.40
N PRO A 238 -16.38 -15.90 2.43
CA PRO A 238 -15.77 -14.59 2.30
C PRO A 238 -14.34 -14.73 1.76
N MET A 239 -13.94 -13.89 0.81
CA MET A 239 -12.58 -13.87 0.25
C MET A 239 -11.52 -13.77 1.36
N LEU A 240 -11.82 -12.95 2.38
CA LEU A 240 -11.01 -12.75 3.59
C LEU A 240 -10.74 -14.04 4.40
N SER A 241 -11.46 -15.12 4.13
CA SER A 241 -11.31 -16.43 4.78
C SER A 241 -10.85 -17.52 3.81
N CYS A 242 -10.39 -17.14 2.62
CA CYS A 242 -9.89 -18.04 1.59
C CYS A 242 -8.36 -18.12 1.60
N SER A 243 -7.84 -19.32 1.40
CA SER A 243 -6.44 -19.51 1.01
C SER A 243 -6.20 -19.04 -0.41
N GLY A 244 -4.93 -18.98 -0.83
CA GLY A 244 -4.59 -18.68 -2.21
C GLY A 244 -5.18 -19.68 -3.21
N GLU A 245 -5.17 -20.99 -2.90
CA GLU A 245 -5.74 -22.02 -3.77
C GLU A 245 -7.25 -21.84 -3.95
N GLU A 246 -7.96 -21.43 -2.89
CA GLU A 246 -9.40 -21.16 -2.95
C GLU A 246 -9.70 -19.91 -3.76
N ILE A 247 -8.91 -18.83 -3.62
CA ILE A 247 -9.04 -17.63 -4.45
C ILE A 247 -8.81 -17.97 -5.94
N MET A 248 -7.80 -18.80 -6.23
CA MET A 248 -7.54 -19.25 -7.59
C MET A 248 -8.68 -20.15 -8.11
N THR A 249 -9.25 -20.99 -7.26
CA THR A 249 -10.40 -21.86 -7.60
C THR A 249 -11.63 -21.03 -7.97
N GLU A 250 -11.95 -20.00 -7.18
CA GLU A 250 -13.03 -19.06 -7.49
C GLU A 250 -12.81 -18.39 -8.85
N LEU A 251 -11.59 -17.86 -9.06
CA LEU A 251 -11.24 -17.18 -10.31
C LEU A 251 -11.38 -18.10 -11.53
N LEU A 252 -10.79 -19.28 -11.48
CA LEU A 252 -10.84 -20.23 -12.59
C LEU A 252 -12.28 -20.67 -12.88
N SER A 253 -13.11 -20.82 -11.85
CA SER A 253 -14.52 -21.16 -12.00
C SER A 253 -15.33 -20.03 -12.66
N LEU A 254 -15.05 -18.77 -12.30
CA LEU A 254 -15.68 -17.60 -12.94
C LEU A 254 -15.29 -17.46 -14.42
N LEU A 255 -14.07 -17.87 -14.76
CA LEU A 255 -13.54 -17.84 -16.13
C LEU A 255 -13.89 -19.09 -16.96
N ASP A 256 -14.51 -20.11 -16.36
CA ASP A 256 -14.76 -21.42 -16.96
C ASP A 256 -13.46 -22.10 -17.46
N PHE A 257 -12.40 -22.01 -16.66
CA PHE A 257 -11.08 -22.60 -16.97
C PHE A 257 -10.85 -23.92 -16.20
N PRO A 258 -10.01 -24.83 -16.70
CA PRO A 258 -9.72 -26.09 -16.03
C PRO A 258 -9.06 -25.89 -14.65
N LEU A 259 -9.69 -26.44 -13.61
CA LEU A 259 -9.18 -26.35 -12.24
C LEU A 259 -7.93 -27.21 -12.03
N ALA A 260 -8.01 -28.51 -12.31
CA ALA A 260 -6.98 -29.47 -11.88
C ALA A 260 -5.60 -29.22 -12.50
N SER A 261 -5.52 -28.86 -13.79
CA SER A 261 -4.24 -28.61 -14.48
C SER A 261 -3.61 -27.29 -14.05
N ILE A 262 -4.41 -26.24 -13.90
CA ILE A 262 -3.91 -24.90 -13.58
C ILE A 262 -3.55 -24.81 -12.09
N LEU A 263 -4.40 -25.29 -11.18
CA LEU A 263 -4.15 -25.22 -9.73
C LEU A 263 -2.83 -25.92 -9.35
N ARG A 264 -2.59 -27.12 -9.89
CA ARG A 264 -1.36 -27.89 -9.64
C ARG A 264 -0.08 -27.13 -10.00
N ASN A 265 -0.17 -26.21 -10.96
CA ASN A 265 0.97 -25.45 -11.48
C ASN A 265 0.97 -24.00 -11.01
N SER A 266 0.13 -23.65 -10.03
CA SER A 266 -0.04 -22.29 -9.52
C SER A 266 0.29 -22.20 -8.04
N ILE A 267 0.82 -21.04 -7.64
CA ILE A 267 0.92 -20.61 -6.24
C ILE A 267 0.28 -19.24 -6.18
N THR A 268 -0.74 -19.09 -5.35
CA THR A 268 -1.44 -17.83 -5.12
C THR A 268 -1.15 -17.34 -3.71
N ILE A 269 -0.75 -16.08 -3.58
CA ILE A 269 -0.47 -15.45 -2.29
C ILE A 269 -1.48 -14.32 -2.09
N PRO A 270 -2.48 -14.49 -1.21
CA PRO A 270 -3.41 -13.42 -0.86
C PRO A 270 -2.75 -12.41 0.08
N CYS A 271 -3.17 -11.15 -0.03
CA CYS A 271 -2.76 -10.06 0.83
C CYS A 271 -3.92 -9.10 1.08
N VAL A 272 -4.37 -9.04 2.33
CA VAL A 272 -5.37 -8.08 2.80
C VAL A 272 -4.68 -6.80 3.22
N MET A 273 -5.20 -5.66 2.76
CA MET A 273 -4.72 -4.32 3.09
C MET A 273 -5.90 -3.51 3.66
N PRO A 274 -6.01 -3.35 5.00
CA PRO A 274 -7.16 -2.73 5.64
C PRO A 274 -7.43 -1.27 5.25
N ARG A 275 -6.38 -0.53 4.88
CA ARG A 275 -6.43 0.91 4.59
C ARG A 275 -6.04 1.24 3.15
N ARG A 276 -6.15 0.26 2.24
CA ARG A 276 -5.62 0.38 0.88
C ARG A 276 -6.18 1.57 0.12
N THR A 277 -7.48 1.79 0.23
CA THR A 277 -8.17 2.90 -0.42
C THR A 277 -8.52 4.02 0.56
N ALA A 278 -7.85 4.09 1.72
CA ALA A 278 -8.13 5.09 2.74
C ALA A 278 -7.94 6.52 2.21
N SER A 279 -6.98 6.75 1.32
CA SER A 279 -6.78 8.04 0.64
C SER A 279 -7.92 8.42 -0.33
N MET A 280 -8.91 7.55 -0.55
CA MET A 280 -10.11 7.85 -1.34
C MET A 280 -11.38 8.03 -0.51
N LEU A 281 -11.30 7.86 0.81
CA LEU A 281 -12.45 8.01 1.68
C LEU A 281 -13.02 9.45 1.59
N PRO A 282 -14.35 9.60 1.71
CA PRO A 282 -14.99 10.91 1.84
C PRO A 282 -14.30 11.75 2.92
N ARG A 283 -14.04 13.02 2.60
CA ARG A 283 -13.33 13.94 3.49
C ARG A 283 -13.86 15.37 3.35
N ASN A 284 -13.66 16.14 4.40
CA ASN A 284 -13.70 17.59 4.41
C ASN A 284 -12.32 18.17 4.06
N ARG A 285 -12.31 19.45 3.68
CA ARG A 285 -11.07 20.19 3.37
C ARG A 285 -10.04 20.14 4.50
N ARG A 286 -10.50 20.12 5.76
CA ARG A 286 -9.63 20.13 6.94
C ARG A 286 -9.08 18.75 7.34
N ASN A 287 -9.53 17.64 6.74
CA ASN A 287 -9.02 16.34 7.16
C ASN A 287 -7.59 16.09 6.68
N ARG A 288 -7.12 16.81 5.65
CA ARG A 288 -5.75 16.72 5.15
C ARG A 288 -5.02 18.05 5.36
N PRO A 289 -3.75 18.02 5.78
CA PRO A 289 -2.92 19.22 5.85
C PRO A 289 -2.41 19.62 4.46
N ASN A 290 -2.08 20.90 4.28
CA ASN A 290 -1.26 21.35 3.16
C ASN A 290 0.14 20.71 3.25
N VAL A 291 0.87 20.61 2.12
CA VAL A 291 2.26 20.11 2.09
C VAL A 291 3.16 20.87 3.08
N ILE A 292 3.00 22.18 3.15
CA ILE A 292 3.58 23.03 4.19
C ILE A 292 2.40 23.49 5.07
N PRO A 293 2.18 22.88 6.23
CA PRO A 293 1.06 23.24 7.09
C PRO A 293 1.17 24.67 7.60
N ASP A 294 0.03 25.36 7.68
CA ASP A 294 0.00 26.77 8.07
C ASP A 294 0.57 26.96 9.48
N GLY A 295 1.41 27.99 9.66
CA GLY A 295 2.01 28.30 10.94
C GLY A 295 3.15 27.37 11.35
N THR A 296 3.77 26.63 10.42
CA THR A 296 4.97 25.82 10.66
C THR A 296 6.24 26.49 10.10
N ALA A 297 7.41 26.17 10.65
CA ALA A 297 8.69 26.76 10.24
C ALA A 297 9.63 25.79 9.51
N ASN A 298 9.77 24.56 10.02
CA ASN A 298 10.74 23.58 9.51
C ASN A 298 10.12 22.21 9.20
N ILE A 299 8.84 22.21 8.85
CA ILE A 299 8.04 20.99 8.70
C ILE A 299 7.40 20.98 7.31
N ALA A 300 7.59 19.88 6.60
CA ALA A 300 6.80 19.55 5.42
C ALA A 300 6.19 18.15 5.59
N VAL A 301 5.01 17.95 5.02
CA VAL A 301 4.30 16.67 5.03
C VAL A 301 4.03 16.24 3.60
N ILE A 302 4.18 14.96 3.31
CA ILE A 302 4.01 14.38 1.98
C ILE A 302 3.29 13.02 2.05
N GLY A 303 2.99 12.45 0.88
CA GLY A 303 2.25 11.19 0.73
C GLY A 303 0.80 11.39 0.31
N GLN A 304 0.01 10.33 0.34
CA GLN A 304 -1.36 10.34 -0.24
C GLN A 304 -2.41 11.07 0.61
N PHE A 305 -2.02 11.51 1.80
CA PHE A 305 -2.90 12.09 2.80
C PHE A 305 -2.69 13.59 3.01
N VAL A 306 -1.90 14.23 2.16
CA VAL A 306 -1.75 15.70 2.12
C VAL A 306 -2.68 16.30 1.08
N ASP A 307 -2.98 17.60 1.19
CA ASP A 307 -3.83 18.34 0.27
C ASP A 307 -2.98 19.04 -0.79
N ILE A 308 -3.15 18.60 -2.05
CA ILE A 308 -2.56 19.21 -3.23
C ILE A 308 -3.73 19.59 -4.15
N PRO A 309 -4.02 20.90 -4.33
CA PRO A 309 -5.10 21.34 -5.18
C PRO A 309 -5.02 20.78 -6.59
N ASP A 310 -6.17 20.41 -7.15
CA ASP A 310 -6.36 19.93 -8.52
C ASP A 310 -5.65 18.61 -8.88
N GLU A 311 -5.13 17.88 -7.88
CA GLU A 311 -4.38 16.63 -8.08
C GLU A 311 -5.11 15.40 -7.49
N THR A 312 -4.84 14.22 -8.07
CA THR A 312 -5.49 12.95 -7.69
C THR A 312 -4.57 12.08 -6.83
N THR A 313 -5.02 11.69 -5.63
CA THR A 313 -4.15 11.15 -4.56
C THR A 313 -3.64 9.74 -4.75
N VAL A 314 -4.17 8.99 -5.71
CA VAL A 314 -3.84 7.57 -5.91
C VAL A 314 -2.63 7.34 -6.82
N SER A 315 -2.07 8.38 -7.44
CA SER A 315 -0.94 8.24 -8.36
C SER A 315 0.42 8.44 -7.66
N LEU A 316 1.45 7.82 -8.23
CA LEU A 316 2.85 8.08 -7.86
C LEU A 316 3.20 9.57 -8.05
N ASP A 317 2.67 10.17 -9.12
CA ASP A 317 2.84 11.58 -9.45
C ASP A 317 2.38 12.50 -8.31
N TYR A 318 1.31 12.13 -7.58
CA TYR A 318 0.85 12.89 -6.41
C TYR A 318 1.92 12.95 -5.31
N SER A 319 2.54 11.82 -4.99
CA SER A 319 3.60 11.75 -3.97
C SER A 319 4.84 12.54 -4.39
N VAL A 320 5.22 12.46 -5.67
CA VAL A 320 6.36 13.23 -6.22
C VAL A 320 6.08 14.72 -6.20
N ARG A 321 4.87 15.16 -6.56
CA ARG A 321 4.45 16.56 -6.47
C ARG A 321 4.45 17.08 -5.04
N GLY A 322 4.03 16.24 -4.09
CA GLY A 322 4.12 16.56 -2.66
C GLY A 322 5.57 16.82 -2.23
N ALA A 323 6.51 15.97 -2.66
CA ALA A 323 7.93 16.13 -2.34
C ALA A 323 8.61 17.31 -3.04
N HIS A 324 8.13 17.72 -4.22
CA HIS A 324 8.68 18.85 -4.97
C HIS A 324 8.25 20.22 -4.42
N ARG A 325 7.08 20.30 -3.77
CA ARG A 325 6.53 21.56 -3.24
C ARG A 325 7.20 21.97 -1.93
#